data_AF-A0A2U0AHB2-F1
#
_entry.id   AF-A0A2U0AHB2-F1
#
_cell.length_a   1.000
_cell.length_b   1.000
_cell.length_c   1.000
_cell.angle_alpha   90.00
_cell.angle_beta   90.00
_cell.angle_gamma   90.00
#
_symmetry.space_group_name_H-M   'P 1'
#
loop_
_entity.id
_entity.type
_entity.pdbx_description
1 polymer ?
#
loop_
_entity_poly.entity_id
_entity_poly.type
_entity_poly.pdbx_seq_one_letter_code
_entity_poly.pdbx_strand_id
1 'polypeptide(L)' 'MKKIGQKIMQWIAEWLTKESPPSTSPLCDFNRLSYELRPADVLLVEGRSRVSNVIKTITQSTWTHSALY' A
#
# COMPACT_ATOMS: atom_id res chain seq x y z
N MET A 1 -21.55 9.46 -23.73
CA MET A 1 -21.09 10.39 -22.68
C MET A 1 -20.65 9.69 -21.38
N LYS A 2 -21.45 8.78 -20.77
CA LYS A 2 -21.07 8.09 -19.50
C LYS A 2 -19.74 7.31 -19.57
N LYS A 3 -19.46 6.65 -20.70
CA LYS A 3 -18.24 5.85 -20.90
C LYS A 3 -16.93 6.66 -20.87
N ILE A 4 -16.95 7.93 -21.28
CA ILE A 4 -15.75 8.77 -21.30
C ILE A 4 -15.34 9.18 -19.88
N GLY A 5 -16.31 9.58 -19.04
CA GLY A 5 -16.04 9.88 -17.63
C GLY A 5 -15.49 8.68 -16.86
N GLN A 6 -16.05 7.49 -17.09
CA GLN A 6 -15.57 6.25 -16.49
C GLN A 6 -14.12 5.94 -16.90
N LYS A 7 -13.79 6.13 -18.18
CA LYS A 7 -12.43 5.87 -18.68
C LYS A 7 -11.40 6.85 -18.09
N ILE A 8 -11.77 8.12 -17.92
CA ILE A 8 -10.92 9.12 -17.25
C ILE A 8 -10.74 8.76 -15.77
N MET A 9 -11.82 8.45 -15.06
CA MET A 9 -11.75 8.05 -13.65
C MET A 9 -10.84 6.83 -13.46
N GLN A 10 -10.98 5.83 -14.31
CA GLN A 10 -10.15 4.63 -14.25
C GLN A 10 -8.67 4.95 -14.50
N TRP A 11 -8.36 5.77 -15.51
CA TRP A 11 -6.98 6.20 -15.78
C TRP A 11 -6.37 6.96 -14.59
N ILE A 12 -7.13 7.87 -13.97
CA ILE A 12 -6.67 8.59 -12.77
C ILE A 12 -6.46 7.61 -11.60
N ALA A 13 -7.40 6.69 -11.39
CA ALA A 13 -7.31 5.70 -10.32
C ALA A 13 -6.05 4.84 -10.49
N GLU A 14 -5.82 4.30 -11.68
CA GLU A 14 -4.62 3.54 -12.03
C GLU A 14 -3.34 4.34 -11.82
N TRP A 15 -3.33 5.61 -12.21
CA TRP A 15 -2.18 6.50 -12.02
C TRP A 15 -1.90 6.80 -10.54
N LEU A 16 -2.95 6.95 -9.73
CA LEU A 16 -2.87 7.21 -8.28
C LEU A 16 -2.42 5.97 -7.50
N THR A 17 -2.89 4.79 -7.88
CA THR A 17 -2.61 3.51 -7.21
C THR A 17 -1.35 2.82 -7.71
N LYS A 18 -0.80 3.23 -8.87
CA LYS A 18 0.46 2.69 -9.40
C LYS A 18 1.58 2.74 -8.36
N GLU A 19 2.13 1.57 -8.06
CA GLU A 19 3.24 1.42 -7.11
C GLU A 19 4.60 1.67 -7.78
N SER A 20 5.48 2.37 -7.07
CA SER A 20 6.90 2.47 -7.42
C SER A 20 7.62 1.15 -7.16
N PRO A 21 8.74 0.85 -7.87
CA PRO A 21 9.53 -0.37 -7.66
C PRO A 21 10.04 -0.48 -6.21
N PRO A 22 10.27 -1.71 -5.70
CA PRO A 22 10.65 -1.91 -4.31
C PRO A 22 12.06 -1.39 -4.07
N SER A 23 12.21 -0.52 -3.07
CA SER A 23 13.50 -0.09 -2.60
C SER A 23 14.00 -1.11 -1.57
N THR A 24 14.96 -1.93 -2.00
CA THR A 24 15.78 -2.81 -1.14
C THR A 24 15.15 -4.15 -0.73
N SER A 25 16.01 -5.15 -0.52
CA SER A 25 15.66 -6.43 0.11
C SER A 25 15.19 -6.22 1.56
N PRO A 26 14.22 -7.01 2.05
CA PRO A 26 13.74 -6.91 3.42
C PRO A 26 14.89 -7.13 4.41
N LEU A 27 14.93 -6.32 5.47
CA LEU A 27 15.90 -6.46 6.57
C LEU A 27 15.55 -7.63 7.50
N CYS A 28 14.34 -8.18 7.39
CA CYS A 28 13.82 -9.26 8.22
C CYS A 28 13.65 -10.56 7.42
N ASP A 29 13.77 -11.69 8.12
CA ASP A 29 13.46 -13.00 7.56
C ASP A 29 11.94 -13.16 7.42
N PHE A 30 11.49 -13.13 6.17
CA PHE A 30 10.07 -13.25 5.82
C PHE A 30 9.46 -14.58 6.28
N ASN A 31 10.21 -15.68 6.19
CA ASN A 31 9.69 -17.00 6.57
C ASN A 31 9.47 -17.08 8.08
N ARG A 32 10.42 -16.53 8.85
CA ARG A 32 10.29 -16.47 10.31
C ARG A 32 9.15 -15.57 10.75
N LEU A 33 9.01 -14.38 10.15
CA LEU A 33 7.90 -13.48 10.44
C LEU A 33 6.55 -14.16 10.16
N SER A 34 6.44 -14.84 9.01
CA SER A 34 5.21 -15.54 8.62
C SER A 34 4.86 -16.70 9.55
N TYR A 35 5.86 -17.38 10.10
CA TYR A 35 5.66 -18.47 11.07
C TYR A 35 5.13 -17.96 12.43
N GLU A 36 5.53 -16.77 12.85
CA GLU A 36 5.17 -16.21 14.17
C GLU A 36 3.79 -15.51 14.18
N LEU A 37 3.20 -15.22 13.02
CA LEU A 37 1.91 -14.52 12.92
C LEU A 37 0.76 -15.31 13.54
N ARG A 38 -0.11 -14.60 14.26
CA ARG A 38 -1.27 -15.15 14.96
C ARG A 38 -2.55 -14.47 14.50
N PRO A 39 -3.70 -15.18 14.53
CA PRO A 39 -4.99 -14.56 14.25
C PRO A 39 -5.21 -13.31 15.12
N ALA A 40 -5.73 -12.26 14.49
CA ALA A 40 -5.92 -10.92 15.05
C ALA A 40 -4.66 -10.06 15.22
N ASP A 41 -3.49 -10.49 14.72
CA ASP A 41 -2.36 -9.60 14.53
C ASP A 41 -2.69 -8.52 13.48
N VAL A 42 -2.17 -7.31 13.68
CA VAL A 42 -2.32 -6.19 12.73
C VAL A 42 -1.03 -6.04 11.93
N LEU A 43 -1.10 -6.35 10.63
CA LEU A 43 -0.02 -6.12 9.69
C LEU A 43 -0.07 -4.67 9.22
N LEU A 44 1.03 -3.93 9.41
CA LEU A 44 1.20 -2.58 8.90
C LEU A 44 2.13 -2.60 7.68
N VAL A 45 1.74 -1.90 6.62
CA VAL A 45 2.50 -1.88 5.35
C VAL A 45 2.78 -0.45 4.94
N GLU A 46 4.04 -0.18 4.62
CA GLU A 46 4.45 1.04 3.96
C GLU A 46 4.16 0.96 2.46
N GLY A 47 3.10 1.60 2.01
CA GLY A 47 2.73 1.65 0.60
C GLY A 47 3.65 2.58 -0.22
N ARG A 48 3.70 2.33 -1.53
CA ARG A 48 4.62 3.01 -2.47
C ARG A 48 3.90 3.72 -3.61
N SER A 49 2.57 3.88 -3.50
CA SER A 49 1.75 4.58 -4.48
C SER A 49 1.71 6.09 -4.20
N ARG A 50 1.18 6.88 -5.14
CA ARG A 50 0.97 8.32 -4.93
C ARG A 50 0.02 8.59 -3.77
N VAL A 51 -1.04 7.78 -3.66
CA VAL A 51 -1.97 7.82 -2.52
C VAL A 51 -1.25 7.52 -1.22
N SER A 52 -0.34 6.53 -1.23
CA SER A 52 0.46 6.20 -0.04
C SER A 52 1.26 7.41 0.45
N ASN A 53 1.92 8.15 -0.46
CA ASN A 53 2.68 9.35 -0.09
C ASN A 53 1.80 10.44 0.55
N VAL A 54 0.56 10.60 0.07
CA VAL A 54 -0.40 11.52 0.67
C VAL A 54 -0.77 11.08 2.09
N ILE A 55 -1.08 9.79 2.28
CA ILE A 55 -1.38 9.23 3.60
C ILE A 55 -0.21 9.47 4.55
N LYS A 56 1.03 9.14 4.16
CA LYS A 56 2.23 9.36 5.00
C LYS A 56 2.38 10.82 5.42
N THR A 57 2.18 11.74 4.48
CA THR A 57 2.30 13.19 4.73
C THR A 57 1.24 13.69 5.71
N ILE A 58 0.01 13.21 5.59
CA ILE A 58 -1.10 13.65 6.44
C ILE A 58 -0.98 13.04 7.85
N THR A 59 -0.66 11.75 7.93
CA THR A 59 -0.61 11.03 9.21
C THR A 59 0.72 11.19 9.94
N GLN A 60 1.73 11.75 9.28
CA GLN A 60 3.11 11.83 9.79
C GLN A 60 3.65 10.44 10.23
N SER A 61 3.25 9.40 9.51
CA SER A 61 3.60 8.00 9.77
C SER A 61 4.02 7.31 8.47
N THR A 62 4.93 6.33 8.55
CA THR A 62 5.32 5.53 7.38
C THR A 62 4.26 4.52 6.96
N TRP A 63 3.35 4.16 7.88
CA TRP A 63 2.31 3.15 7.65
C TRP A 63 1.15 3.72 6.86
N THR A 64 0.81 3.08 5.73
CA THR A 64 -0.28 3.55 4.86
C THR A 64 -1.39 2.54 4.66
N HIS A 65 -1.13 1.26 4.92
CA HIS A 65 -2.12 0.20 4.90
C HIS A 65 -2.02 -0.63 6.17
N SER A 66 -3.14 -1.20 6.55
CA SER A 66 -3.25 -2.16 7.65
C SER A 66 -4.15 -3.32 7.24
N ALA A 67 -3.80 -4.53 7.66
CA ALA A 67 -4.64 -5.71 7.49
C ALA A 67 -4.65 -6.53 8.78
N LEU A 68 -5.77 -7.22 9.02
CA LEU A 68 -5.82 -8.25 10.05
C LEU A 68 -5.33 -9.57 9.45
N TYR A 69 -4.49 -10.27 10.20
CA TYR A 69 -4.11 -11.66 9.91
C TYR A 69 -5.15 -12.63 10.47
#